data_AF-A0A117SMF2-F1
#
_entry.id   AF-A0A117SMF2-F1
#
_cell.length_a   1.000
_cell.length_b   1.000
_cell.length_c   1.000
_cell.angle_alpha   90.00
_cell.angle_beta   90.00
_cell.angle_gamma   90.00
#
_symmetry.space_group_name_H-M   'P 1'
#
loop_
_entity.id
_entity.type
_entity.pdbx_description
1 polymer ?
#
loop_
_entity_poly.entity_id
_entity_poly.type
_entity_poly.pdbx_seq_one_letter_code
_entity_poly.pdbx_strand_id
1 'polypeptide(L)'
;MPNEEDLKSSNKASLPKPTQAGRIKPCTELIEQAKKCLENNDKDCVIKMLEELVRNQCHNGYAVGKEIADKVKDLVHDLWLVSDNEFRCGLLRMLRDLRDLGISKNWVREALRLNSKDLNKRLVKCSVDWESKAMRNDIVKVIESLLRERFGWDEIRMCEELWRFIGVNIDEFRKHGIEPCVWFNGLEKLSDLRRPYWFGLRASDLTVREFDDKISLEIDTSSSVGAVFFPALLGTIKTPSLFVKRGRGAPAAKYVHGSIELKYYVDLGIDGWPWPIKLNANELERILNSLSDEELAEFIAGEIDGDGSVRYNENNRAVYVEISACKNCPKRVILNILKEVIAERLGVTGSIRSKESTDALVFGGKKAVRLLRCIVKYMHHPLRRLRAEIILAYYSGKISKDEFTKLYEQTEYEQGAPDVKRNHALEATIQAAPQTHTHGDRRQPGNRGWIPNYGITRL
;
A
#
# COMPACT_ATOMS: atom_id res chain seq x y z
N MET A 1 56.85 2.42 17.84
CA MET A 1 56.81 3.75 17.18
C MET A 1 56.88 3.50 15.69
N PRO A 2 55.75 3.52 14.96
CA PRO A 2 55.76 3.45 13.51
C PRO A 2 55.96 4.86 12.92
N ASN A 3 56.65 4.91 11.79
CA ASN A 3 57.20 6.09 11.12
C ASN A 3 56.16 7.16 10.77
N GLU A 4 56.56 8.42 10.96
CA GLU A 4 55.82 9.66 10.64
C GLU A 4 55.66 9.97 9.13
N GLU A 5 55.85 8.98 8.24
CA GLU A 5 55.73 9.21 6.78
C GLU A 5 54.46 8.64 6.12
N ASP A 6 53.63 7.87 6.83
CA ASP A 6 52.39 7.30 6.27
C ASP A 6 51.16 8.23 6.38
N LEU A 7 51.34 9.50 6.79
CA LEU A 7 50.28 10.53 6.90
C LEU A 7 50.33 11.59 5.79
N LYS A 8 51.01 11.35 4.67
CA LYS A 8 50.83 12.19 3.47
C LYS A 8 49.52 11.83 2.78
N SER A 9 48.46 12.52 3.19
CA SER A 9 47.21 12.64 2.44
C SER A 9 47.53 12.94 0.97
N SER A 10 46.94 12.15 0.07
CA SER A 10 47.00 12.39 -1.37
C SER A 10 46.25 13.69 -1.70
N ASN A 11 46.91 14.84 -1.57
CA ASN A 11 46.42 16.15 -2.02
C ASN A 11 46.51 16.27 -3.55
N LYS A 12 45.93 15.30 -4.29
CA LYS A 12 45.52 15.56 -5.67
C LYS A 12 44.21 16.34 -5.59
N ALA A 13 44.33 17.65 -5.47
CA ALA A 13 43.21 18.56 -5.64
C ALA A 13 42.52 18.23 -6.97
N SER A 14 41.30 17.73 -6.89
CA SER A 14 40.42 17.61 -8.05
C SER A 14 40.25 18.99 -8.66
N LEU A 15 40.52 19.13 -9.95
CA LEU A 15 40.29 20.37 -10.68
C LEU A 15 38.87 20.88 -10.40
N PRO A 16 38.68 22.19 -10.17
CA PRO A 16 37.36 22.74 -9.90
C PRO A 16 36.41 22.40 -11.05
N LYS A 17 35.28 21.77 -10.74
CA LYS A 17 34.24 21.49 -11.74
C LYS A 17 33.79 22.82 -12.35
N PRO A 18 33.77 22.96 -13.68
CA PRO A 18 33.43 24.24 -14.31
C PRO A 18 32.03 24.70 -13.87
N THR A 19 31.85 26.01 -13.70
CA THR A 19 30.54 26.62 -13.46
C THR A 19 29.65 26.46 -14.69
N GLN A 20 28.34 26.67 -14.54
CA GLN A 20 27.39 26.61 -15.66
C GLN A 20 27.84 27.47 -16.85
N ALA A 21 28.28 28.71 -16.61
CA ALA A 21 28.83 29.60 -17.63
C ALA A 21 30.13 29.07 -18.28
N GLY A 22 30.98 28.39 -17.51
CA GLY A 22 32.22 27.79 -18.00
C GLY A 22 32.03 26.57 -18.92
N ARG A 23 30.84 25.96 -18.95
CA ARG A 23 30.53 24.80 -19.82
C ARG A 23 29.84 25.16 -21.13
N ILE A 24 29.15 26.31 -21.20
CA ILE A 24 28.35 26.74 -22.37
C ILE A 24 29.20 26.86 -23.63
N LYS A 25 30.33 27.56 -23.55
CA LYS A 25 31.21 27.80 -24.69
C LYS A 25 31.83 26.49 -25.23
N PRO A 26 32.43 25.62 -24.39
CA PRO A 26 32.88 24.29 -24.83
C PRO A 26 31.79 23.43 -25.46
N CYS A 27 30.59 23.39 -24.85
CA CYS A 27 29.48 22.62 -25.40
C CYS A 27 29.02 23.15 -26.77
N THR A 28 28.99 24.46 -26.95
CA THR A 28 28.59 25.09 -28.22
C THR A 28 29.62 24.80 -29.31
N GLU A 29 30.92 24.90 -29.00
CA GLU A 29 32.01 24.57 -29.94
C GLU A 29 31.95 23.10 -30.37
N LEU A 30 31.74 22.18 -29.44
CA LEU A 30 31.59 20.75 -29.73
C LEU A 30 30.33 20.45 -30.57
N ILE A 31 29.21 21.13 -30.31
CA ILE A 31 27.98 21.00 -31.11
C ILE A 31 28.24 21.44 -32.56
N GLU A 32 28.90 22.57 -32.76
CA GLU A 32 29.20 23.09 -34.10
C GLU A 32 30.19 22.19 -34.85
N GLN A 33 31.17 21.59 -34.17
CA GLN A 33 32.04 20.57 -34.76
C GLN A 33 31.24 19.32 -35.17
N ALA A 34 30.34 18.87 -34.32
CA ALA A 34 29.50 17.71 -34.62
C ALA A 34 28.57 17.97 -35.82
N LYS A 35 28.00 19.18 -35.94
CA LYS A 35 27.20 19.56 -37.10
C LYS A 35 28.00 19.54 -38.40
N LYS A 36 29.24 20.06 -38.39
CA LYS A 36 30.13 19.99 -39.56
C LYS A 36 30.43 18.55 -39.97
N CYS A 37 30.65 17.67 -39.00
CA CYS A 37 30.84 16.24 -39.29
C CYS A 37 29.58 15.61 -39.89
N LEU A 38 28.40 15.99 -39.39
CA LEU A 38 27.13 15.54 -39.95
C LEU A 38 26.91 16.03 -41.39
N GLU A 39 27.21 17.30 -41.68
CA GLU A 39 27.16 17.88 -43.03
C GLU A 39 28.11 17.18 -44.01
N ASN A 40 29.27 16.75 -43.53
CA ASN A 40 30.25 15.96 -44.29
C ASN A 40 29.92 14.46 -44.35
N ASN A 41 28.78 14.03 -43.77
CA ASN A 41 28.37 12.63 -43.66
C ASN A 41 29.42 11.73 -42.95
N ASP A 42 30.26 12.31 -42.10
CA ASP A 42 31.25 11.63 -41.28
C ASP A 42 30.61 11.20 -39.95
N LYS A 43 29.94 10.05 -39.99
CA LYS A 43 29.17 9.52 -38.87
C LYS A 43 30.05 9.13 -37.66
N ASP A 44 31.26 8.64 -37.91
CA ASP A 44 32.19 8.27 -36.84
C ASP A 44 32.68 9.50 -36.09
N CYS A 45 32.93 10.62 -36.80
CA CYS A 45 33.20 11.89 -36.14
C CYS A 45 32.03 12.34 -35.26
N VAL A 46 30.78 12.26 -35.75
CA VAL A 46 29.60 12.67 -34.95
C VAL A 46 29.48 11.84 -33.67
N ILE A 47 29.71 10.53 -33.74
CA ILE A 47 29.68 9.64 -32.55
C ILE A 47 30.73 10.06 -31.53
N LYS A 48 31.97 10.31 -31.97
CA LYS A 48 33.04 10.78 -31.10
C LYS A 48 32.69 12.11 -30.41
N MET A 49 32.13 13.05 -31.17
CA MET A 49 31.69 14.34 -30.62
C MET A 49 30.53 14.18 -29.63
N LEU A 50 29.59 13.25 -29.88
CA LEU A 50 28.50 12.95 -28.96
C LEU A 50 29.00 12.38 -27.63
N GLU A 51 29.97 11.47 -27.65
CA GLU A 51 30.59 10.95 -26.42
C GLU A 51 31.25 12.08 -25.61
N GLU A 52 31.95 12.99 -26.27
CA GLU A 52 32.59 14.15 -25.63
C GLU A 52 31.55 15.13 -25.07
N LEU A 53 30.46 15.41 -25.80
CA LEU A 53 29.35 16.23 -25.34
C LEU A 53 28.69 15.63 -24.09
N VAL A 54 28.52 14.30 -24.06
CA VAL A 54 27.92 13.62 -22.91
C VAL A 54 28.86 13.64 -21.70
N ARG A 55 30.16 13.37 -21.88
CA ARG A 55 31.17 13.45 -20.81
C ARG A 55 31.28 14.84 -20.19
N ASN A 56 31.07 15.89 -21.00
CA ASN A 56 31.04 17.28 -20.54
C ASN A 56 29.68 17.73 -19.97
N GLN A 57 28.71 16.82 -19.85
CA GLN A 57 27.35 17.06 -19.36
C GLN A 57 26.54 18.06 -20.21
N CYS A 58 26.88 18.24 -21.49
CA CYS A 58 26.18 19.15 -22.40
C CYS A 58 24.73 18.73 -22.66
N HIS A 59 24.39 17.46 -22.42
CA HIS A 59 23.04 16.91 -22.53
C HIS A 59 22.13 17.24 -21.32
N ASN A 60 22.68 17.77 -20.23
CA ASN A 60 21.98 18.05 -18.98
C ASN A 60 21.56 19.52 -18.88
N GLY A 61 20.26 19.80 -19.01
CA GLY A 61 19.71 21.15 -18.95
C GLY A 61 19.99 21.90 -17.64
N TYR A 62 20.21 21.20 -16.52
CA TYR A 62 20.62 21.83 -15.26
C TYR A 62 22.09 22.29 -15.28
N ALA A 63 22.94 21.63 -16.08
CA ALA A 63 24.37 21.90 -16.14
C ALA A 63 24.72 23.02 -17.14
N VAL A 64 23.96 23.15 -18.24
CA VAL A 64 24.28 24.05 -19.36
C VAL A 64 23.10 24.89 -19.86
N GLY A 65 21.91 24.75 -19.26
CA GLY A 65 20.68 25.37 -19.74
C GLY A 65 19.97 24.54 -20.81
N LYS A 66 18.64 24.72 -20.89
CA LYS A 66 17.77 23.92 -21.77
C LYS A 66 18.14 24.04 -23.25
N GLU A 67 18.44 25.25 -23.72
CA GLU A 67 18.73 25.51 -25.14
C GLU A 67 19.91 24.67 -25.66
N ILE A 68 21.01 24.61 -24.90
CA ILE A 68 22.19 23.84 -25.29
C ILE A 68 21.92 22.35 -25.18
N ALA A 69 21.25 21.91 -24.12
CA ALA A 69 20.88 20.51 -23.95
C ALA A 69 19.95 20.00 -25.07
N ASP A 70 19.03 20.83 -25.54
CA ASP A 70 18.12 20.50 -26.64
C ASP A 70 18.88 20.45 -27.99
N LYS A 71 19.90 21.29 -28.21
CA LYS A 71 20.78 21.17 -29.41
C LYS A 71 21.53 19.84 -29.46
N VAL A 72 21.91 19.26 -28.32
CA VAL A 72 22.50 17.91 -28.27
C VAL A 72 21.46 16.85 -28.65
N LYS A 73 20.20 17.01 -28.24
CA LYS A 73 19.10 16.10 -28.66
C LYS A 73 18.85 16.20 -30.17
N ASP A 74 18.85 17.40 -30.73
CA ASP A 74 18.66 17.62 -32.17
C ASP A 74 19.79 16.97 -32.97
N LEU A 75 21.05 17.09 -32.52
CA LEU A 75 22.17 16.40 -33.16
C LEU A 75 22.00 14.88 -33.19
N VAL A 76 21.53 14.27 -32.09
CA VAL A 76 21.22 12.84 -32.03
C VAL A 76 20.04 12.49 -32.96
N HIS A 77 19.04 13.36 -33.04
CA HIS A 77 17.90 13.20 -33.94
C HIS A 77 18.33 13.21 -35.41
N ASP A 78 19.13 14.19 -35.80
CA ASP A 78 19.56 14.37 -37.18
C ASP A 78 20.47 13.22 -37.62
N LEU A 79 21.41 12.81 -36.75
CA LEU A 79 22.22 11.60 -36.97
C LEU A 79 21.33 10.35 -37.12
N TRP A 80 20.28 10.23 -36.30
CA TRP A 80 19.34 9.11 -36.39
C TRP A 80 18.59 9.08 -37.73
N LEU A 81 18.19 10.24 -38.27
CA LEU A 81 17.45 10.34 -39.52
C LEU A 81 18.28 9.91 -40.73
N VAL A 82 19.55 10.34 -40.80
CA VAL A 82 20.47 10.05 -41.93
C VAL A 82 21.13 8.67 -41.85
N SER A 83 20.81 7.88 -40.82
CA SER A 83 21.42 6.59 -40.55
C SER A 83 20.58 5.40 -41.00
N ASP A 84 21.25 4.35 -41.48
CA ASP A 84 20.63 3.07 -41.79
C ASP A 84 20.27 2.29 -40.52
N ASN A 85 19.67 1.10 -40.69
CA ASN A 85 19.23 0.32 -39.53
C ASN A 85 20.39 -0.24 -38.70
N GLU A 86 21.55 -0.54 -39.32
CA GLU A 86 22.70 -1.10 -38.61
C GLU A 86 23.36 -0.04 -37.72
N PHE A 87 23.60 1.13 -38.30
CA PHE A 87 24.14 2.28 -37.59
C PHE A 87 23.18 2.74 -36.47
N ARG A 88 21.86 2.75 -36.71
CA ARG A 88 20.86 3.03 -35.67
C ARG A 88 20.96 2.07 -34.48
N CYS A 89 21.22 0.80 -34.71
CA CYS A 89 21.43 -0.16 -33.62
C CYS A 89 22.76 0.11 -32.88
N GLY A 90 23.83 0.48 -33.60
CA GLY A 90 25.09 0.92 -32.99
C GLY A 90 24.91 2.15 -32.10
N LEU A 91 24.20 3.16 -32.59
CA LEU A 91 23.87 4.38 -31.86
C LEU A 91 23.07 4.09 -30.58
N LEU A 92 22.09 3.17 -30.62
CA LEU A 92 21.34 2.76 -29.41
C LEU A 92 22.21 2.06 -28.37
N ARG A 93 23.18 1.23 -28.80
CA ARG A 93 24.13 0.58 -27.88
C ARG A 93 25.05 1.60 -27.21
N MET A 94 25.61 2.52 -28.00
CA MET A 94 26.44 3.60 -27.49
C MET A 94 25.66 4.46 -26.48
N LEU A 95 24.44 4.90 -26.82
CA LEU A 95 23.62 5.70 -25.90
C LEU A 95 23.28 4.93 -24.61
N ARG A 96 23.08 3.61 -24.69
CA ARG A 96 22.91 2.73 -23.51
C ARG A 96 24.17 2.72 -22.66
N ASP A 97 25.34 2.60 -23.27
CA ASP A 97 26.63 2.55 -22.56
C ASP A 97 26.96 3.88 -21.86
N LEU A 98 26.38 4.98 -22.34
CA LEU A 98 26.44 6.30 -21.69
C LEU A 98 25.40 6.51 -20.58
N ARG A 99 24.64 5.48 -20.17
CA ARG A 99 23.64 5.56 -19.08
C ARG A 99 24.23 6.11 -17.79
N ASP A 100 25.41 5.62 -17.41
CA ASP A 100 26.06 5.98 -16.14
C ASP A 100 26.58 7.44 -16.14
N LEU A 101 26.58 8.09 -17.32
CA LEU A 101 26.88 9.52 -17.49
C LEU A 101 25.63 10.41 -17.52
N GLY A 102 24.44 9.85 -17.30
CA GLY A 102 23.18 10.59 -17.18
C GLY A 102 22.20 10.42 -18.34
N ILE A 103 22.51 9.59 -19.34
CA ILE A 103 21.61 9.32 -20.47
C ILE A 103 20.51 8.34 -20.03
N SER A 104 19.31 8.88 -19.78
CA SER A 104 18.15 8.06 -19.44
C SER A 104 17.40 7.55 -20.68
N LYS A 105 16.64 6.45 -20.52
CA LYS A 105 15.74 5.95 -21.57
C LYS A 105 14.75 7.01 -22.08
N ASN A 106 14.27 7.86 -21.18
CA ASN A 106 13.38 8.97 -21.53
C ASN A 106 14.09 10.06 -22.32
N TRP A 107 15.34 10.36 -21.98
CA TRP A 107 16.15 11.31 -22.75
C TRP A 107 16.34 10.81 -24.19
N VAL A 108 16.68 9.53 -24.38
CA VAL A 108 16.81 8.92 -25.71
C VAL A 108 15.49 8.92 -26.46
N ARG A 109 14.38 8.59 -25.78
CA ARG A 109 13.03 8.68 -26.37
C ARG A 109 12.74 10.08 -26.93
N GLU A 110 13.08 11.12 -26.17
CA GLU A 110 12.91 12.51 -26.60
C GLU A 110 13.84 12.89 -27.75
N ALA A 111 15.13 12.55 -27.65
CA ALA A 111 16.12 12.84 -28.69
C ALA A 111 15.76 12.16 -30.03
N LEU A 112 15.26 10.93 -29.99
CA LEU A 112 14.84 10.21 -31.19
C LEU A 112 13.43 10.58 -31.67
N ARG A 113 12.69 11.38 -30.89
CA ARG A 113 11.29 11.76 -31.14
C ARG A 113 10.37 10.53 -31.34
N LEU A 114 10.62 9.47 -30.58
CA LEU A 114 9.84 8.23 -30.61
C LEU A 114 8.84 8.18 -29.45
N ASN A 115 7.73 7.48 -29.63
CA ASN A 115 6.91 7.07 -28.48
C ASN A 115 7.55 5.86 -27.78
N SER A 116 7.10 5.55 -26.55
CA SER A 116 7.68 4.46 -25.75
C SER A 116 7.54 3.08 -26.41
N LYS A 117 6.46 2.84 -27.16
CA LYS A 117 6.20 1.57 -27.84
C LYS A 117 7.19 1.35 -28.98
N ASP A 118 7.44 2.37 -29.78
CA ASP A 118 8.36 2.33 -30.92
C ASP A 118 9.81 2.24 -30.47
N LEU A 119 10.20 2.97 -29.42
CA LEU A 119 11.53 2.83 -28.82
C LEU A 119 11.75 1.40 -28.30
N ASN A 120 10.79 0.83 -27.56
CA ASN A 120 10.90 -0.54 -27.07
C ASN A 120 11.03 -1.56 -28.21
N LYS A 121 10.24 -1.40 -29.28
CA LYS A 121 10.33 -2.27 -30.47
C LYS A 121 11.71 -2.18 -31.14
N ARG A 122 12.32 -0.99 -31.18
CA ARG A 122 13.66 -0.77 -31.73
C ARG A 122 14.75 -1.34 -30.83
N LEU A 123 14.66 -1.16 -29.51
CA LEU A 123 15.59 -1.76 -28.55
C LEU A 123 15.60 -3.28 -28.65
N VAL A 124 14.42 -3.92 -28.72
CA VAL A 124 14.29 -5.37 -28.94
C VAL A 124 14.89 -5.77 -30.28
N LYS A 125 14.57 -5.06 -31.37
CA LYS A 125 15.13 -5.36 -32.72
C LYS A 125 16.66 -5.27 -32.75
N CYS A 126 17.25 -4.35 -32.00
CA CYS A 126 18.70 -4.14 -31.93
C CYS A 126 19.40 -4.98 -30.85
N SER A 127 18.65 -5.84 -30.13
CA SER A 127 19.14 -6.61 -28.98
C SER A 127 19.81 -5.73 -27.92
N VAL A 128 19.23 -4.55 -27.68
CA VAL A 128 19.68 -3.61 -26.65
C VAL A 128 18.79 -3.78 -25.44
N ASP A 129 19.32 -4.45 -24.41
CA ASP A 129 18.68 -4.46 -23.10
C ASP A 129 18.90 -3.11 -22.43
N TRP A 130 17.82 -2.37 -22.26
CA TRP A 130 17.81 -1.10 -21.56
C TRP A 130 16.97 -1.30 -20.32
N GLU A 131 17.65 -1.54 -19.19
CA GLU A 131 17.03 -1.83 -17.89
C GLU A 131 15.72 -1.06 -17.75
N SER A 132 14.63 -1.82 -17.66
CA SER A 132 13.37 -1.29 -17.22
C SER A 132 13.58 -0.71 -15.83
N LYS A 133 12.93 0.43 -15.55
CA LYS A 133 12.84 0.97 -14.20
C LYS A 133 12.46 -0.18 -13.27
N ALA A 134 13.25 -0.43 -12.21
CA ALA A 134 12.98 -1.51 -11.25
C ALA A 134 11.48 -1.50 -10.92
N MET A 135 10.82 -2.65 -11.11
CA MET A 135 9.38 -2.69 -10.92
C MET A 135 9.09 -2.33 -9.47
N ARG A 136 8.01 -1.59 -9.21
CA ARG A 136 7.63 -1.19 -7.85
C ARG A 136 7.63 -2.39 -6.90
N ASN A 137 7.17 -3.56 -7.36
CA ASN A 137 7.14 -4.78 -6.57
C ASN A 137 8.55 -5.28 -6.19
N ASP A 138 9.54 -5.14 -7.07
CA ASP A 138 10.92 -5.53 -6.78
C ASP A 138 11.54 -4.58 -5.75
N ILE A 139 11.27 -3.27 -5.88
CA ILE A 139 11.70 -2.27 -4.89
C ILE A 139 11.05 -2.54 -3.53
N VAL A 140 9.75 -2.84 -3.50
CA VAL A 140 9.03 -3.16 -2.25
C VAL A 140 9.64 -4.39 -1.58
N LYS A 141 9.91 -5.47 -2.33
CA LYS A 141 10.57 -6.67 -1.80
C LYS A 141 11.94 -6.37 -1.19
N VAL A 142 12.74 -5.54 -1.83
CA VAL A 142 14.05 -5.11 -1.31
C VAL A 142 13.88 -4.31 -0.02
N ILE A 143 12.92 -3.38 0.04
CA ILE A 143 12.63 -2.60 1.25
C ILE A 143 12.16 -3.53 2.38
N GLU A 144 11.23 -4.45 2.11
CA GLU A 144 10.72 -5.40 3.10
C GLU A 144 11.84 -6.32 3.64
N SER A 145 12.72 -6.82 2.78
CA SER A 145 13.90 -7.59 3.20
C SER A 145 14.81 -6.75 4.10
N LEU A 146 15.12 -5.50 3.71
CA LEU A 146 15.94 -4.62 4.53
C LEU A 146 15.30 -4.31 5.89
N LEU A 147 13.98 -4.10 5.92
CA LEU A 147 13.22 -3.87 7.15
C LEU A 147 13.30 -5.06 8.10
N ARG A 148 13.13 -6.28 7.58
CA ARG A 148 13.26 -7.51 8.37
C ARG A 148 14.69 -7.72 8.85
N GLU A 149 15.65 -7.67 7.93
CA GLU A 149 17.05 -8.02 8.20
C GLU A 149 17.77 -6.99 9.07
N ARG A 150 17.57 -5.69 8.81
CA ARG A 150 18.32 -4.63 9.50
C ARG A 150 17.59 -4.04 10.69
N PHE A 151 16.26 -3.99 10.62
CA PHE A 151 15.46 -3.31 11.63
C PHE A 151 14.62 -4.28 12.46
N GLY A 152 14.59 -5.58 12.13
CA GLY A 152 13.74 -6.56 12.82
C GLY A 152 12.26 -6.19 12.72
N TRP A 153 11.84 -5.63 11.59
CA TRP A 153 10.48 -5.18 11.33
C TRP A 153 9.74 -6.26 10.54
N ASP A 154 9.07 -7.15 11.26
CA ASP A 154 8.22 -8.22 10.75
C ASP A 154 6.73 -7.95 11.03
N GLU A 155 5.86 -8.88 10.63
CA GLU A 155 4.41 -8.78 10.82
C GLU A 155 4.01 -8.68 12.30
N ILE A 156 4.73 -9.37 13.18
CA ILE A 156 4.48 -9.34 14.62
C ILE A 156 4.83 -7.96 15.17
N ARG A 157 5.99 -7.40 14.83
CA ARG A 157 6.35 -6.06 15.26
C ARG A 157 5.40 -5.01 14.70
N MET A 158 5.00 -5.11 13.44
CA MET A 158 3.99 -4.22 12.85
C MET A 158 2.67 -4.28 13.62
N CYS A 159 2.24 -5.48 14.01
CA CYS A 159 1.06 -5.68 14.85
C CYS A 159 1.18 -5.01 16.21
N GLU A 160 2.30 -5.22 16.90
CA GLU A 160 2.54 -4.65 18.23
C GLU A 160 2.58 -3.12 18.20
N GLU A 161 3.19 -2.54 17.17
CA GLU A 161 3.19 -1.09 16.95
C GLU A 161 1.79 -0.55 16.63
N LEU A 162 0.97 -1.27 15.85
CA LEU A 162 -0.44 -0.91 15.66
C LEU A 162 -1.18 -0.85 17.00
N TRP A 163 -1.00 -1.86 17.87
CA TRP A 163 -1.64 -1.89 19.18
C TRP A 163 -1.18 -0.74 20.07
N ARG A 164 0.13 -0.47 20.12
CA ARG A 164 0.70 0.68 20.85
C ARG A 164 0.11 2.00 20.34
N PHE A 165 0.03 2.18 19.03
CA PHE A 165 -0.51 3.39 18.41
C PHE A 165 -1.96 3.66 18.85
N ILE A 166 -2.80 2.62 18.93
CA ILE A 166 -4.20 2.77 19.33
C ILE A 166 -4.47 2.63 20.82
N GLY A 167 -3.42 2.57 21.65
CA GLY A 167 -3.52 2.55 23.12
C GLY A 167 -3.91 1.20 23.72
N VAL A 168 -3.57 0.08 23.07
CA VAL A 168 -3.83 -1.28 23.55
C VAL A 168 -2.53 -1.89 24.11
N ASN A 169 -2.55 -2.30 25.38
CA ASN A 169 -1.41 -2.89 26.06
C ASN A 169 -1.32 -4.40 25.84
N ILE A 170 -0.59 -4.82 24.82
CA ILE A 170 -0.45 -6.23 24.43
C ILE A 170 0.06 -7.16 25.55
N ASP A 171 0.93 -6.67 26.44
CA ASP A 171 1.49 -7.50 27.51
C ASP A 171 0.44 -7.84 28.57
N GLU A 172 -0.57 -6.98 28.72
CA GLU A 172 -1.70 -7.25 29.59
C GLU A 172 -2.56 -8.41 29.05
N PHE A 173 -2.85 -8.41 27.75
CA PHE A 173 -3.58 -9.50 27.11
C PHE A 173 -2.84 -10.83 27.23
N ARG A 174 -1.52 -10.82 26.98
CA ARG A 174 -0.67 -12.02 27.05
C ARG A 174 -0.61 -12.62 28.45
N LYS A 175 -0.65 -11.81 29.51
CA LYS A 175 -0.76 -12.30 30.90
C LYS A 175 -2.01 -13.15 31.14
N HIS A 176 -3.08 -12.89 30.38
CA HIS A 176 -4.33 -13.65 30.43
C HIS A 176 -4.44 -14.72 29.33
N GLY A 177 -3.34 -15.04 28.64
CA GLY A 177 -3.29 -16.06 27.58
C GLY A 177 -4.02 -15.66 26.29
N ILE A 178 -4.24 -14.36 26.08
CA ILE A 178 -4.85 -13.82 24.85
C ILE A 178 -3.73 -13.23 24.01
N GLU A 179 -3.54 -13.73 22.78
CA GLU A 179 -2.52 -13.21 21.86
C GLU A 179 -3.13 -12.16 20.91
N PRO A 180 -2.81 -10.86 21.04
CA PRO A 180 -3.42 -9.82 20.23
C PRO A 180 -3.09 -9.90 18.74
N CYS A 181 -1.97 -10.52 18.36
CA CYS A 181 -1.55 -10.64 16.97
C CYS A 181 -2.02 -11.91 16.27
N VAL A 182 -2.89 -12.69 16.92
CA VAL A 182 -3.45 -13.93 16.38
C VAL A 182 -4.26 -13.74 15.08
N TRP A 183 -4.65 -12.51 14.75
CA TRP A 183 -5.38 -12.18 13.53
C TRP A 183 -4.58 -12.42 12.24
N PHE A 184 -3.25 -12.52 12.31
CA PHE A 184 -2.41 -12.98 11.20
C PHE A 184 -2.53 -14.48 10.91
N ASN A 185 -2.93 -15.29 11.89
CA ASN A 185 -2.93 -16.74 11.73
C ASN A 185 -3.93 -17.17 10.66
N GLY A 186 -3.45 -17.77 9.58
CA GLY A 186 -4.27 -18.23 8.47
C GLY A 186 -4.52 -17.15 7.41
N LEU A 187 -3.99 -15.92 7.58
CA LEU A 187 -4.13 -14.85 6.60
C LEU A 187 -3.46 -15.23 5.27
N GLU A 188 -2.34 -15.97 5.32
CA GLU A 188 -1.63 -16.47 4.14
C GLU A 188 -2.49 -17.35 3.23
N LYS A 189 -3.46 -18.07 3.82
CA LYS A 189 -4.39 -18.93 3.06
C LYS A 189 -5.38 -18.11 2.22
N LEU A 190 -5.55 -16.83 2.53
CA LEU A 190 -6.39 -15.92 1.75
C LEU A 190 -5.74 -15.48 0.44
N SER A 191 -4.51 -15.93 0.12
CA SER A 191 -3.99 -15.83 -1.25
C SER A 191 -4.89 -16.55 -2.27
N ASP A 192 -5.66 -17.56 -1.83
CA ASP A 192 -6.68 -18.21 -2.65
C ASP A 192 -8.01 -17.45 -2.57
N LEU A 193 -8.36 -16.76 -3.65
CA LEU A 193 -9.60 -15.99 -3.78
C LEU A 193 -10.86 -16.85 -3.73
N ARG A 194 -10.76 -18.18 -3.91
CA ARG A 194 -11.90 -19.12 -3.82
C ARG A 194 -12.32 -19.40 -2.38
N ARG A 195 -11.60 -18.86 -1.39
CA ARG A 195 -11.99 -19.00 0.02
C ARG A 195 -13.25 -18.17 0.32
N PRO A 196 -14.28 -18.73 1.00
CA PRO A 196 -15.54 -18.04 1.28
C PRO A 196 -15.39 -16.72 2.03
N TYR A 197 -14.29 -16.53 2.76
CA TYR A 197 -13.95 -15.28 3.43
C TYR A 197 -14.03 -14.08 2.47
N TRP A 198 -13.48 -14.21 1.26
CA TRP A 198 -13.50 -13.14 0.25
C TRP A 198 -14.93 -12.82 -0.22
N PHE A 199 -15.78 -13.84 -0.30
CA PHE A 199 -17.18 -13.66 -0.65
C PHE A 199 -17.95 -12.93 0.44
N GLY A 200 -17.68 -13.24 1.71
CA GLY A 200 -18.22 -12.50 2.86
C GLY A 200 -17.72 -11.05 2.87
N LEU A 201 -16.43 -10.84 2.63
CA LEU A 201 -15.90 -9.48 2.55
C LEU A 201 -16.54 -8.68 1.40
N ARG A 202 -16.83 -9.33 0.27
CA ARG A 202 -17.54 -8.71 -0.87
C ARG A 202 -19.00 -8.38 -0.55
N ALA A 203 -19.68 -9.20 0.24
CA ALA A 203 -21.05 -8.91 0.66
C ALA A 203 -21.12 -7.68 1.60
N SER A 204 -20.02 -7.41 2.32
CA SER A 204 -19.83 -6.25 3.20
C SER A 204 -19.06 -5.09 2.53
N ASP A 205 -17.76 -4.97 2.77
CA ASP A 205 -16.97 -3.73 2.55
C ASP A 205 -16.10 -3.77 1.27
N LEU A 206 -15.76 -4.96 0.77
CA LEU A 206 -14.97 -5.10 -0.46
C LEU A 206 -15.82 -4.76 -1.69
N THR A 207 -15.35 -3.80 -2.47
CA THR A 207 -15.91 -3.49 -3.79
C THR A 207 -15.15 -4.25 -4.86
N VAL A 208 -15.86 -5.03 -5.68
CA VAL A 208 -15.31 -5.68 -6.87
C VAL A 208 -15.83 -4.93 -8.09
N ARG A 209 -14.91 -4.37 -8.90
CA ARG A 209 -15.22 -3.65 -10.13
C ARG A 209 -14.69 -4.40 -11.34
N GLU A 210 -15.54 -4.60 -12.32
CA GLU A 210 -15.19 -5.17 -13.61
C GLU A 210 -14.86 -4.05 -14.60
N PHE A 211 -13.73 -4.21 -15.29
CA PHE A 211 -13.28 -3.38 -16.40
C PHE A 211 -13.00 -4.28 -17.61
N ASP A 212 -12.91 -3.70 -18.81
CA ASP A 212 -12.75 -4.45 -20.06
C ASP A 212 -11.53 -5.39 -20.07
N ASP A 213 -10.47 -5.06 -19.34
CA ASP A 213 -9.20 -5.79 -19.32
C ASP A 213 -8.83 -6.39 -17.94
N LYS A 214 -9.62 -6.12 -16.89
CA LYS A 214 -9.25 -6.48 -15.51
C LYS A 214 -10.42 -6.44 -14.53
N ILE A 215 -10.22 -7.10 -13.38
CA ILE A 215 -11.09 -6.95 -12.20
C ILE A 215 -10.31 -6.25 -11.09
N SER A 216 -10.87 -5.18 -10.53
CA SER A 216 -10.27 -4.46 -9.41
C SER A 216 -10.98 -4.78 -8.10
N LEU A 217 -10.20 -5.18 -7.10
CA LEU A 217 -10.64 -5.36 -5.72
C LEU A 217 -10.29 -4.09 -4.95
N GLU A 218 -11.28 -3.42 -4.37
CA GLU A 218 -11.12 -2.11 -3.73
C GLU A 218 -11.72 -2.09 -2.32
N ILE A 219 -10.94 -1.61 -1.35
CA ILE A 219 -11.40 -1.43 0.04
C ILE A 219 -11.03 -0.01 0.49
N ASP A 220 -11.98 0.66 1.13
CA ASP A 220 -11.83 2.01 1.64
C ASP A 220 -11.78 2.02 3.17
N THR A 221 -10.96 2.89 3.77
CA THR A 221 -10.96 3.06 5.23
C THR A 221 -10.56 4.46 5.66
N SER A 222 -11.18 4.92 6.75
CA SER A 222 -10.67 6.04 7.54
C SER A 222 -10.12 5.59 8.90
N SER A 223 -10.22 4.30 9.24
CA SER A 223 -9.79 3.78 10.55
C SER A 223 -8.29 3.44 10.57
N SER A 224 -7.65 3.64 11.72
CA SER A 224 -6.23 3.31 11.93
C SER A 224 -5.98 1.81 11.82
N VAL A 225 -6.94 1.00 12.30
CA VAL A 225 -6.87 -0.46 12.21
C VAL A 225 -6.98 -0.92 10.76
N GLY A 226 -7.96 -0.40 10.01
CA GLY A 226 -8.13 -0.71 8.59
C GLY A 226 -6.94 -0.28 7.74
N ALA A 227 -6.26 0.82 8.11
CA ALA A 227 -5.08 1.32 7.41
C ALA A 227 -3.88 0.35 7.44
N VAL A 228 -3.83 -0.56 8.42
CA VAL A 228 -2.83 -1.63 8.51
C VAL A 228 -3.41 -2.97 8.03
N PHE A 229 -4.63 -3.28 8.43
CA PHE A 229 -5.29 -4.55 8.13
C PHE A 229 -5.56 -4.75 6.63
N PHE A 230 -6.16 -3.77 5.96
CA PHE A 230 -6.55 -3.92 4.56
C PHE A 230 -5.38 -4.07 3.58
N PRO A 231 -4.27 -3.33 3.69
CA PRO A 231 -3.10 -3.61 2.86
C PRO A 231 -2.47 -4.96 3.19
N ALA A 232 -2.45 -5.41 4.45
CA ALA A 232 -1.97 -6.74 4.80
C ALA A 232 -2.84 -7.84 4.17
N LEU A 233 -4.17 -7.68 4.22
CA LEU A 233 -5.14 -8.59 3.63
C LEU A 233 -5.01 -8.66 2.10
N LEU A 234 -5.04 -7.52 1.40
CA LEU A 234 -4.89 -7.49 -0.06
C LEU A 234 -3.49 -7.92 -0.52
N GLY A 235 -2.47 -7.68 0.31
CA GLY A 235 -1.09 -8.11 0.11
C GLY A 235 -0.91 -9.62 0.00
N THR A 236 -1.86 -10.42 0.53
CA THR A 236 -1.87 -11.89 0.34
C THR A 236 -2.08 -12.29 -1.12
N ILE A 237 -2.70 -11.42 -1.93
CA ILE A 237 -2.96 -11.64 -3.36
C ILE A 237 -1.86 -11.01 -4.20
N LYS A 238 -1.69 -9.69 -4.05
CA LYS A 238 -0.71 -8.86 -4.77
C LYS A 238 -0.40 -7.62 -3.95
N THR A 239 0.77 -7.01 -4.17
CA THR A 239 1.13 -5.72 -3.57
C THR A 239 0.04 -4.66 -3.88
N PRO A 240 -0.66 -4.12 -2.87
CA PRO A 240 -1.75 -3.20 -3.09
C PRO A 240 -1.25 -1.82 -3.50
N SER A 241 -2.07 -1.14 -4.31
CA SER A 241 -1.94 0.29 -4.57
C SER A 241 -2.79 1.08 -3.59
N LEU A 242 -2.33 2.30 -3.29
CA LEU A 242 -2.99 3.22 -2.37
C LEU A 242 -3.42 4.47 -3.14
N PHE A 243 -4.65 4.89 -2.91
CA PHE A 243 -5.19 6.16 -3.36
C PHE A 243 -5.73 6.93 -2.15
N VAL A 244 -5.23 8.14 -1.92
CA VAL A 244 -5.69 9.01 -0.83
C VAL A 244 -6.78 9.91 -1.37
N LYS A 245 -7.97 9.88 -0.76
CA LYS A 245 -9.12 10.68 -1.18
C LYS A 245 -9.69 11.48 -0.01
N ARG A 246 -10.28 12.63 -0.31
CA ARG A 246 -11.05 13.41 0.67
C ARG A 246 -12.48 12.88 0.68
N GLY A 247 -12.88 12.24 1.75
CA GLY A 247 -14.24 11.75 1.99
C GLY A 247 -15.22 12.89 2.20
N ARG A 248 -16.50 12.66 1.91
CA ARG A 248 -17.59 13.52 2.39
C ARG A 248 -17.82 13.16 3.85
N GLY A 249 -17.79 14.15 4.76
CA GLY A 249 -17.95 13.90 6.19
C GLY A 249 -19.16 13.00 6.50
N ALA A 250 -18.92 11.93 7.25
CA ALA A 250 -19.98 11.03 7.68
C ALA A 250 -20.88 11.74 8.72
N PRO A 251 -22.22 11.69 8.60
CA PRO A 251 -23.14 12.38 9.52
C PRO A 251 -22.95 12.01 10.99
N ALA A 252 -22.46 10.78 11.27
CA ALA A 252 -22.24 10.28 12.62
C ALA A 252 -20.93 10.79 13.27
N ALA A 253 -20.05 11.43 12.51
CA ALA A 253 -18.78 11.98 13.00
C ALA A 253 -18.91 13.50 13.13
N LYS A 254 -19.65 13.97 14.15
CA LYS A 254 -19.92 15.39 14.43
C LYS A 254 -18.68 16.29 14.49
N TYR A 255 -17.48 15.72 14.63
CA TYR A 255 -16.20 16.43 14.78
C TYR A 255 -15.26 16.30 13.58
N VAL A 256 -15.69 15.70 12.46
CA VAL A 256 -14.82 15.45 11.30
C VAL A 256 -15.27 16.30 10.10
N HIS A 257 -14.67 17.48 9.95
CA HIS A 257 -14.80 18.30 8.74
C HIS A 257 -13.92 17.76 7.61
N GLY A 258 -14.42 16.72 6.92
CA GLY A 258 -13.75 16.10 5.77
C GLY A 258 -12.76 15.01 6.18
N SER A 259 -13.22 13.77 6.26
CA SER A 259 -12.36 12.61 6.52
C SER A 259 -11.35 12.44 5.37
N ILE A 260 -10.10 12.11 5.70
CA ILE A 260 -9.18 11.55 4.72
C ILE A 260 -9.41 10.04 4.70
N GLU A 261 -9.78 9.51 3.55
CA GLU A 261 -10.00 8.09 3.33
C GLU A 261 -8.85 7.53 2.51
N LEU A 262 -8.41 6.34 2.89
CA LEU A 262 -7.44 5.55 2.15
C LEU A 262 -8.19 4.47 1.37
N LYS A 263 -7.99 4.45 0.06
CA LYS A 263 -8.48 3.41 -0.83
C LYS A 263 -7.32 2.49 -1.19
N TYR A 264 -7.40 1.24 -0.77
CA TYR A 264 -6.49 0.19 -1.19
C TYR A 264 -7.10 -0.61 -2.32
N TYR A 265 -6.29 -0.95 -3.33
CA TYR A 265 -6.78 -1.79 -4.42
C TYR A 265 -5.72 -2.71 -5.04
N VAL A 266 -6.18 -3.83 -5.59
CA VAL A 266 -5.39 -4.76 -6.40
C VAL A 266 -6.14 -5.07 -7.69
N ASP A 267 -5.39 -5.12 -8.79
CA ASP A 267 -5.92 -5.47 -10.12
C ASP A 267 -5.60 -6.93 -10.46
N LEU A 268 -6.65 -7.68 -10.77
CA LEU A 268 -6.65 -9.08 -11.21
C LEU A 268 -6.83 -9.17 -12.72
N GLY A 269 -6.54 -10.34 -13.30
CA GLY A 269 -6.98 -10.65 -14.65
C GLY A 269 -8.50 -10.79 -14.72
N ILE A 270 -9.06 -10.81 -15.94
CA ILE A 270 -10.51 -10.89 -16.19
C ILE A 270 -11.15 -12.10 -15.50
N ASP A 271 -10.46 -13.24 -15.43
CA ASP A 271 -10.95 -14.46 -14.77
C ASP A 271 -10.42 -14.65 -13.34
N GLY A 272 -9.82 -13.61 -12.75
CA GLY A 272 -9.15 -13.70 -11.45
C GLY A 272 -10.09 -13.76 -10.25
N TRP A 273 -11.36 -13.37 -10.41
CA TRP A 273 -12.34 -13.33 -9.32
C TRP A 273 -13.37 -14.47 -9.47
N PRO A 274 -13.44 -15.41 -8.50
CA PRO A 274 -14.24 -16.63 -8.66
C PRO A 274 -15.70 -16.50 -8.22
N TRP A 275 -16.09 -15.38 -7.62
CA TRP A 275 -17.43 -15.20 -7.03
C TRP A 275 -18.32 -14.30 -7.90
N PRO A 276 -19.65 -14.34 -7.74
CA PRO A 276 -20.53 -13.41 -8.44
C PRO A 276 -20.23 -11.95 -8.08
N ILE A 277 -20.09 -11.09 -9.10
CA ILE A 277 -19.91 -9.65 -8.91
C ILE A 277 -21.26 -8.96 -8.62
N LYS A 278 -22.31 -9.37 -9.34
CA LYS A 278 -23.69 -8.89 -9.18
C LYS A 278 -24.47 -9.91 -8.35
N LEU A 279 -24.59 -9.63 -7.05
CA LEU A 279 -25.31 -10.49 -6.13
C LEU A 279 -26.81 -10.28 -6.24
N ASN A 280 -27.53 -11.31 -6.70
CA ASN A 280 -28.97 -11.41 -6.49
C ASN A 280 -29.27 -12.29 -5.26
N ALA A 281 -30.44 -12.11 -4.68
CA ALA A 281 -30.85 -12.79 -3.44
C ALA A 281 -30.81 -14.32 -3.57
N ASN A 282 -31.40 -14.86 -4.64
CA ASN A 282 -31.53 -16.30 -4.86
C ASN A 282 -30.16 -16.97 -5.09
N GLU A 283 -29.26 -16.27 -5.78
CA GLU A 283 -27.90 -16.76 -6.04
C GLU A 283 -27.06 -16.75 -4.77
N LEU A 284 -27.18 -15.71 -3.94
CA LEU A 284 -26.54 -15.69 -2.62
C LEU A 284 -27.02 -16.86 -1.78
N GLU A 285 -28.33 -17.05 -1.65
CA GLU A 285 -28.91 -18.16 -0.89
C GLU A 285 -28.43 -19.52 -1.40
N ARG A 286 -28.46 -19.74 -2.71
CA ARG A 286 -27.96 -20.96 -3.34
C ARG A 286 -26.50 -21.23 -3.01
N ILE A 287 -25.64 -20.21 -3.10
CA ILE A 287 -24.21 -20.34 -2.78
C ILE A 287 -24.04 -20.68 -1.30
N LEU A 288 -24.68 -19.93 -0.40
CA LEU A 288 -24.56 -20.17 1.05
C LEU A 288 -25.04 -21.57 1.45
N ASN A 289 -26.11 -22.06 0.82
CA ASN A 289 -26.60 -23.42 1.05
C ASN A 289 -25.66 -24.51 0.53
N SER A 290 -24.84 -24.21 -0.48
CA SER A 290 -23.84 -25.14 -1.02
C SER A 290 -22.56 -25.23 -0.17
N LEU A 291 -22.28 -24.23 0.68
CA LEU A 291 -21.12 -24.24 1.56
C LEU A 291 -21.26 -25.31 2.65
N SER A 292 -20.15 -25.90 3.08
CA SER A 292 -20.05 -26.61 4.36
C SER A 292 -20.23 -25.65 5.55
N ASP A 293 -20.47 -26.17 6.75
CA ASP A 293 -20.63 -25.33 7.95
C ASP A 293 -19.35 -24.55 8.29
N GLU A 294 -18.17 -25.11 7.97
CA GLU A 294 -16.88 -24.46 8.14
C GLU A 294 -16.68 -23.31 7.15
N GLU A 295 -17.02 -23.55 5.88
CA GLU A 295 -17.00 -22.53 4.83
C GLU A 295 -18.02 -21.41 5.08
N LEU A 296 -19.20 -21.76 5.61
CA LEU A 296 -20.21 -20.79 6.03
C LEU A 296 -19.69 -19.94 7.20
N ALA A 297 -19.04 -20.55 8.19
CA ALA A 297 -18.42 -19.81 9.30
C ALA A 297 -17.32 -18.86 8.79
N GLU A 298 -16.54 -19.29 7.81
CA GLU A 298 -15.52 -18.47 7.16
C GLU A 298 -16.12 -17.29 6.36
N PHE A 299 -17.20 -17.53 5.62
CA PHE A 299 -17.98 -16.47 4.95
C PHE A 299 -18.48 -15.43 5.96
N ILE A 300 -19.08 -15.87 7.07
CA ILE A 300 -19.61 -14.98 8.12
C ILE A 300 -18.48 -14.17 8.77
N ALA A 301 -17.30 -14.74 8.95
CA ALA A 301 -16.14 -14.01 9.46
C ALA A 301 -15.73 -12.87 8.51
N GLY A 302 -15.65 -13.14 7.20
CA GLY A 302 -15.36 -12.12 6.20
C GLY A 302 -16.40 -11.00 6.16
N GLU A 303 -17.69 -11.34 6.27
CA GLU A 303 -18.79 -10.37 6.36
C GLU A 303 -18.66 -9.47 7.61
N ILE A 304 -18.33 -10.08 8.76
CA ILE A 304 -18.16 -9.33 10.02
C ILE A 304 -16.90 -8.45 9.99
N ASP A 305 -15.85 -8.91 9.33
CA ASP A 305 -14.57 -8.20 9.21
C ASP A 305 -14.58 -7.07 8.19
N GLY A 306 -15.57 -6.99 7.30
CA GLY A 306 -15.89 -5.80 6.54
C GLY A 306 -16.69 -4.80 7.38
N ASP A 307 -18.00 -5.02 7.47
CA ASP A 307 -18.99 -4.07 8.04
C ASP A 307 -19.67 -4.55 9.32
N GLY A 308 -19.20 -5.64 9.91
CA GLY A 308 -19.76 -6.16 11.16
C GLY A 308 -19.30 -5.42 12.42
N SER A 309 -19.90 -5.79 13.54
CA SER A 309 -19.55 -5.30 14.87
C SER A 309 -19.59 -6.42 15.90
N VAL A 310 -18.56 -6.47 16.74
CA VAL A 310 -18.51 -7.30 17.95
C VAL A 310 -18.44 -6.33 19.13
N ARG A 311 -19.44 -6.37 20.00
CA ARG A 311 -19.56 -5.45 21.14
C ARG A 311 -20.08 -6.11 22.41
N TYR A 312 -19.64 -5.61 23.55
CA TYR A 312 -20.22 -5.90 24.86
C TYR A 312 -20.96 -4.65 25.35
N ASN A 313 -22.07 -4.83 26.05
CA ASN A 313 -22.81 -3.74 26.66
C ASN A 313 -22.83 -3.95 28.17
N GLU A 314 -22.10 -3.10 28.89
CA GLU A 314 -22.01 -3.06 30.36
C GLU A 314 -23.40 -2.99 31.02
N ASN A 315 -24.30 -2.15 30.50
CA ASN A 315 -25.60 -1.87 31.12
C ASN A 315 -26.49 -3.10 31.25
N ASN A 316 -26.48 -3.97 30.24
CA ASN A 316 -27.27 -5.20 30.25
C ASN A 316 -26.42 -6.46 30.27
N ARG A 317 -25.11 -6.31 30.51
CA ARG A 317 -24.10 -7.38 30.61
C ARG A 317 -24.21 -8.41 29.49
N ALA A 318 -24.41 -7.93 28.26
CA ALA A 318 -24.67 -8.79 27.11
C ALA A 318 -23.74 -8.49 25.94
N VAL A 319 -23.32 -9.57 25.28
CA VAL A 319 -22.56 -9.54 24.02
C VAL A 319 -23.52 -9.39 22.86
N TYR A 320 -23.09 -8.64 21.85
CA TYR A 320 -23.76 -8.49 20.58
C TYR A 320 -22.79 -8.70 19.42
N VAL A 321 -23.23 -9.46 18.43
CA VAL A 321 -22.63 -9.50 17.09
C VAL A 321 -23.65 -8.93 16.12
N GLU A 322 -23.24 -7.97 15.31
CA GLU A 322 -24.10 -7.27 14.35
C GLU A 322 -23.50 -7.33 12.95
N ILE A 323 -24.35 -7.59 11.96
CA ILE A 323 -24.05 -7.40 10.53
C ILE A 323 -24.99 -6.30 10.05
N SER A 324 -24.42 -5.19 9.55
CA SER A 324 -25.19 -4.01 9.17
C SER A 324 -25.32 -3.91 7.66
N ALA A 325 -26.48 -3.46 7.19
CA ALA A 325 -26.70 -3.11 5.80
C ALA A 325 -27.39 -1.74 5.71
N CYS A 326 -27.11 -0.99 4.63
CA CYS A 326 -27.85 0.22 4.32
C CYS A 326 -29.35 -0.07 4.16
N LYS A 327 -30.20 0.85 4.65
CA LYS A 327 -31.65 0.66 4.68
C LYS A 327 -32.27 0.64 3.28
N ASN A 328 -31.82 1.55 2.42
CA ASN A 328 -32.34 1.77 1.06
C ASN A 328 -31.38 1.24 -0.01
N CYS A 329 -30.85 0.03 0.17
CA CYS A 329 -29.93 -0.55 -0.80
C CYS A 329 -30.18 -2.05 -1.03
N PRO A 330 -29.79 -2.60 -2.18
CA PRO A 330 -29.98 -4.02 -2.48
C PRO A 330 -29.36 -4.97 -1.45
N LYS A 331 -28.27 -4.55 -0.79
CA LYS A 331 -27.60 -5.33 0.27
C LYS A 331 -28.52 -5.62 1.47
N ARG A 332 -29.63 -4.89 1.64
CA ARG A 332 -30.56 -5.13 2.74
C ARG A 332 -31.17 -6.54 2.74
N VAL A 333 -31.37 -7.11 1.55
CA VAL A 333 -31.93 -8.45 1.38
C VAL A 333 -31.01 -9.53 1.96
N ILE A 334 -29.70 -9.29 1.94
CA ILE A 334 -28.67 -10.18 2.49
C ILE A 334 -28.98 -10.52 3.95
N LEU A 335 -29.43 -9.55 4.76
CA LEU A 335 -29.71 -9.79 6.18
C LEU A 335 -30.81 -10.83 6.44
N ASN A 336 -31.81 -10.94 5.56
CA ASN A 336 -32.87 -11.94 5.72
C ASN A 336 -32.33 -13.34 5.45
N ILE A 337 -31.60 -13.49 4.33
CA ILE A 337 -30.97 -14.75 3.94
C ILE A 337 -29.99 -15.21 5.02
N LEU A 338 -29.11 -14.32 5.49
CA LEU A 338 -28.15 -14.64 6.55
C LEU A 338 -28.86 -15.05 7.85
N LYS A 339 -29.95 -14.39 8.21
CA LYS A 339 -30.73 -14.75 9.41
C LYS A 339 -31.24 -16.18 9.33
N GLU A 340 -31.77 -16.59 8.17
CA GLU A 340 -32.34 -17.93 7.94
C GLU A 340 -31.24 -18.98 7.90
N VAL A 341 -30.24 -18.82 7.02
CA VAL A 341 -29.15 -19.78 6.85
C VAL A 341 -28.38 -20.00 8.17
N ILE A 342 -28.06 -18.94 8.92
CA ILE A 342 -27.35 -19.06 10.20
C ILE A 342 -28.22 -19.77 11.26
N ALA A 343 -29.53 -19.54 11.26
CA ALA A 343 -30.43 -20.21 12.18
C ALA A 343 -30.54 -21.71 11.87
N GLU A 344 -30.67 -22.08 10.60
CA GLU A 344 -30.84 -23.46 10.16
C GLU A 344 -29.55 -24.28 10.29
N ARG A 345 -28.44 -23.74 9.78
CA ARG A 345 -27.16 -24.46 9.69
C ARG A 345 -26.38 -24.43 10.99
N LEU A 346 -26.33 -23.27 11.66
CA LEU A 346 -25.51 -23.09 12.87
C LEU A 346 -26.33 -23.14 14.17
N GLY A 347 -27.67 -23.20 14.08
CA GLY A 347 -28.55 -23.19 15.24
C GLY A 347 -28.51 -21.88 16.03
N VAL A 348 -28.15 -20.77 15.38
CA VAL A 348 -28.01 -19.45 16.02
C VAL A 348 -29.06 -18.49 15.49
N THR A 349 -30.04 -18.13 16.33
CA THR A 349 -31.12 -17.24 15.92
C THR A 349 -30.79 -15.76 16.13
N GLY A 350 -30.87 -14.97 15.06
CA GLY A 350 -30.71 -13.51 15.07
C GLY A 350 -32.03 -12.76 14.94
N SER A 351 -32.02 -11.49 15.31
CA SER A 351 -33.14 -10.56 15.09
C SER A 351 -32.69 -9.39 14.25
N ILE A 352 -33.49 -9.01 13.26
CA ILE A 352 -33.22 -7.81 12.47
C ILE A 352 -33.78 -6.59 13.19
N ARG A 353 -32.96 -5.56 13.37
CA ARG A 353 -33.33 -4.31 14.03
C ARG A 353 -33.11 -3.16 13.07
N SER A 354 -34.09 -2.26 12.99
CA SER A 354 -33.95 -1.03 12.22
C SER A 354 -33.31 0.06 13.07
N LYS A 355 -32.34 0.76 12.49
CA LYS A 355 -31.73 2.00 13.01
C LYS A 355 -32.09 3.15 12.06
N GLU A 356 -31.65 4.35 12.40
CA GLU A 356 -31.98 5.58 11.65
C GLU A 356 -31.53 5.49 10.18
N SER A 357 -30.28 5.09 9.94
CA SER A 357 -29.68 5.04 8.59
C SER A 357 -29.40 3.63 8.06
N THR A 358 -29.49 2.60 8.92
CA THR A 358 -29.08 1.23 8.63
C THR A 358 -30.05 0.24 9.27
N ASP A 359 -30.10 -0.97 8.74
CA ASP A 359 -30.70 -2.11 9.42
C ASP A 359 -29.58 -3.09 9.81
N ALA A 360 -29.75 -3.82 10.90
CA ALA A 360 -28.73 -4.75 11.39
C ALA A 360 -29.33 -6.10 11.77
N LEU A 361 -28.70 -7.19 11.33
CA LEU A 361 -28.92 -8.52 11.88
C LEU A 361 -28.13 -8.65 13.18
N VAL A 362 -28.84 -8.79 14.29
CA VAL A 362 -28.27 -8.77 15.65
C VAL A 362 -28.42 -10.12 16.32
N PHE A 363 -27.30 -10.65 16.80
CA PHE A 363 -27.21 -11.80 17.69
C PHE A 363 -26.87 -11.31 19.09
N GLY A 364 -27.63 -11.72 20.11
CA GLY A 364 -27.46 -11.22 21.48
C GLY A 364 -27.20 -12.32 22.51
N GLY A 365 -26.43 -11.98 23.55
CA GLY A 365 -26.15 -12.83 24.70
C GLY A 365 -25.50 -14.16 24.32
N LYS A 366 -26.03 -15.28 24.86
CA LYS A 366 -25.50 -16.64 24.59
C LYS A 366 -25.48 -16.99 23.09
N LYS A 367 -26.38 -16.42 22.28
CA LYS A 367 -26.43 -16.65 20.83
C LYS A 367 -25.24 -16.01 20.13
N ALA A 368 -24.85 -14.80 20.54
CA ALA A 368 -23.67 -14.13 20.04
C ALA A 368 -22.39 -14.92 20.40
N VAL A 369 -22.29 -15.39 21.65
CA VAL A 369 -21.16 -16.23 22.10
C VAL A 369 -21.08 -17.53 21.30
N ARG A 370 -22.21 -18.19 21.03
CA ARG A 370 -22.26 -19.39 20.19
C ARG A 370 -21.78 -19.10 18.77
N LEU A 371 -22.19 -17.98 18.17
CA LEU A 371 -21.71 -17.56 16.85
C LEU A 371 -20.19 -17.31 16.84
N LEU A 372 -19.69 -16.55 17.83
CA LEU A 372 -18.25 -16.24 17.95
C LEU A 372 -17.40 -17.49 18.05
N ARG A 373 -17.85 -18.52 18.79
CA ARG A 373 -17.14 -19.82 18.86
C ARG A 373 -16.98 -20.50 17.50
N CYS A 374 -17.93 -20.32 16.59
CA CYS A 374 -17.85 -20.89 15.25
C CYS A 374 -16.88 -20.13 14.35
N ILE A 375 -16.87 -18.80 14.45
CA ILE A 375 -16.24 -17.93 13.43
C ILE A 375 -14.87 -17.38 13.82
N VAL A 376 -14.52 -17.30 15.12
CA VAL A 376 -13.34 -16.56 15.60
C VAL A 376 -12.03 -17.01 14.94
N LYS A 377 -11.90 -18.31 14.61
CA LYS A 377 -10.72 -18.87 13.94
C LYS A 377 -10.51 -18.35 12.50
N TYR A 378 -11.55 -17.80 11.89
CA TYR A 378 -11.54 -17.23 10.53
C TYR A 378 -11.57 -15.70 10.51
N MET A 379 -11.67 -15.05 11.68
CA MET A 379 -11.62 -13.59 11.75
C MET A 379 -10.18 -13.11 11.59
N HIS A 380 -9.98 -12.06 10.83
CA HIS A 380 -8.69 -11.43 10.57
C HIS A 380 -8.71 -9.92 10.86
N HIS A 381 -9.87 -9.28 11.05
CA HIS A 381 -9.89 -7.88 11.46
C HIS A 381 -9.34 -7.73 12.89
N PRO A 382 -8.23 -6.99 13.12
CA PRO A 382 -7.47 -7.01 14.37
C PRO A 382 -8.34 -6.75 15.61
N LEU A 383 -9.07 -5.63 15.60
CA LEU A 383 -9.87 -5.20 16.76
C LEU A 383 -11.11 -6.08 17.00
N ARG A 384 -11.76 -6.58 15.93
CA ARG A 384 -12.97 -7.41 16.05
C ARG A 384 -12.61 -8.80 16.54
N ARG A 385 -11.51 -9.37 16.05
CA ARG A 385 -10.95 -10.64 16.55
C ARG A 385 -10.53 -10.51 18.00
N LEU A 386 -9.76 -9.48 18.36
CA LEU A 386 -9.35 -9.26 19.76
C LEU A 386 -10.56 -9.19 20.70
N ARG A 387 -11.60 -8.43 20.34
CA ARG A 387 -12.86 -8.37 21.10
C ARG A 387 -13.52 -9.74 21.23
N ALA A 388 -13.56 -10.52 20.15
CA ALA A 388 -14.11 -11.87 20.18
C ALA A 388 -13.33 -12.79 21.14
N GLU A 389 -11.99 -12.77 21.09
CA GLU A 389 -11.13 -13.57 21.97
C GLU A 389 -11.34 -13.21 23.45
N ILE A 390 -11.40 -11.91 23.80
CA ILE A 390 -11.66 -11.44 25.18
C ILE A 390 -13.04 -11.91 25.66
N ILE A 391 -14.06 -11.75 24.83
CA ILE A 391 -15.42 -12.19 25.14
C ILE A 391 -15.46 -13.70 25.36
N LEU A 392 -14.82 -14.48 24.49
CA LEU A 392 -14.78 -15.93 24.62
C LEU A 392 -14.00 -16.39 25.87
N ALA A 393 -12.92 -15.70 26.22
CA ALA A 393 -12.17 -15.94 27.46
C ALA A 393 -13.05 -15.70 28.70
N TYR A 394 -13.79 -14.60 28.75
CA TYR A 394 -14.71 -14.30 29.85
C TYR A 394 -15.85 -15.33 29.96
N TYR A 395 -16.52 -15.64 28.85
CA TYR A 395 -17.62 -16.60 28.85
C TYR A 395 -17.20 -18.07 29.02
N SER A 396 -15.90 -18.37 28.91
CA SER A 396 -15.34 -19.68 29.26
C SER A 396 -14.81 -19.74 30.70
N GLY A 397 -14.87 -18.63 31.45
CA GLY A 397 -14.37 -18.55 32.82
C GLY A 397 -12.84 -18.52 32.92
N LYS A 398 -12.12 -18.24 31.82
CA LYS A 398 -10.65 -18.12 31.81
C LYS A 398 -10.17 -16.82 32.46
N ILE A 399 -11.01 -15.78 32.40
CA ILE A 399 -10.77 -14.48 33.05
C ILE A 399 -12.00 -14.10 33.86
N SER A 400 -11.75 -13.41 34.97
CA SER A 400 -12.75 -12.80 35.83
C SER A 400 -13.44 -11.62 35.14
N LYS A 401 -14.53 -11.14 35.76
CA LYS A 401 -15.24 -9.95 35.28
C LYS A 401 -14.35 -8.71 35.31
N ASP A 402 -13.55 -8.54 36.36
CA ASP A 402 -12.69 -7.35 36.51
C ASP A 402 -11.57 -7.33 35.47
N GLU A 403 -10.96 -8.50 35.21
CA GLU A 403 -10.00 -8.67 34.11
C GLU A 403 -10.66 -8.42 32.75
N PHE A 404 -11.87 -8.93 32.54
CA PHE A 404 -12.63 -8.69 31.31
C PHE A 404 -12.88 -7.18 31.09
N THR A 405 -13.41 -6.46 32.08
CA THR A 405 -13.71 -5.03 31.96
C THR A 405 -12.43 -4.25 31.64
N LYS A 406 -11.34 -4.51 32.36
CA LYS A 406 -10.05 -3.82 32.14
C LYS A 406 -9.46 -4.05 30.74
N LEU A 407 -9.56 -5.27 30.22
CA LEU A 407 -9.10 -5.59 28.86
C LEU A 407 -10.04 -5.02 27.79
N TYR A 408 -11.35 -5.10 28.01
CA TYR A 408 -12.36 -4.69 27.05
C TYR A 408 -12.36 -3.18 26.82
N GLU A 409 -12.20 -2.37 27.89
CA GLU A 409 -12.12 -0.90 27.85
C GLU A 409 -11.05 -0.40 26.86
N GLN A 410 -9.89 -1.07 26.78
CA GLN A 410 -8.83 -0.69 25.84
C GLN A 410 -9.25 -0.84 24.37
N THR A 411 -10.22 -1.72 24.11
CA THR A 411 -10.75 -1.97 22.77
C THR A 411 -11.92 -1.05 22.42
N GLU A 412 -12.48 -0.31 23.38
CA GLU A 412 -13.63 0.55 23.15
C GLU A 412 -13.26 1.79 22.34
N TYR A 413 -14.30 2.43 21.81
CA TYR A 413 -14.16 3.70 21.09
C TYR A 413 -14.52 4.85 22.03
N GLU A 414 -13.80 5.95 21.95
CA GLU A 414 -14.13 7.17 22.68
C GLU A 414 -15.40 7.81 22.07
N GLN A 415 -16.46 7.93 22.87
CA GLN A 415 -17.72 8.52 22.42
C GLN A 415 -17.70 10.03 22.61
N GLY A 416 -18.01 10.79 21.55
CA GLY A 416 -18.13 12.25 21.63
C GLY A 416 -16.79 13.01 21.63
N ALA A 417 -15.67 12.31 21.43
CA ALA A 417 -14.32 12.89 21.33
C ALA A 417 -13.58 12.34 20.10
N PRO A 418 -12.47 12.96 19.66
CA PRO A 418 -11.54 12.35 18.72
C PRO A 418 -11.03 11.02 19.28
N ASP A 419 -10.99 9.98 18.46
CA ASP A 419 -10.57 8.64 18.87
C ASP A 419 -9.51 8.16 17.91
N VAL A 420 -8.31 7.86 18.42
CA VAL A 420 -7.15 7.40 17.63
C VAL A 420 -7.44 6.16 16.78
N LYS A 421 -8.47 5.36 17.11
CA LYS A 421 -8.90 4.19 16.33
C LYS A 421 -9.73 4.58 15.09
N ARG A 422 -10.27 5.80 15.02
CA ARG A 422 -11.23 6.28 14.00
C ARG A 422 -10.75 7.54 13.29
N ASN A 423 -10.83 7.59 11.97
CA ASN A 423 -10.47 8.77 11.16
C ASN A 423 -8.99 9.19 11.23
N HIS A 424 -8.11 8.30 11.69
CA HIS A 424 -6.66 8.50 11.73
C HIS A 424 -5.92 7.52 10.78
N ALA A 425 -6.59 6.99 9.76
CA ALA A 425 -5.98 6.08 8.78
C ALA A 425 -4.70 6.63 8.15
N LEU A 426 -4.71 7.88 7.68
CA LEU A 426 -3.52 8.49 7.06
C LEU A 426 -2.36 8.57 8.06
N GLU A 427 -2.62 9.00 9.29
CA GLU A 427 -1.60 9.09 10.34
C GLU A 427 -1.02 7.72 10.68
N ALA A 428 -1.88 6.71 10.83
CA ALA A 428 -1.47 5.32 11.04
C ALA A 428 -0.59 4.81 9.89
N THR A 429 -0.96 5.07 8.62
CA THR A 429 -0.14 4.70 7.46
C THR A 429 1.21 5.42 7.44
N ILE A 430 1.26 6.70 7.83
CA ILE A 430 2.52 7.45 7.91
C ILE A 430 3.42 6.87 9.01
N GLN A 431 2.88 6.55 10.18
CA GLN A 431 3.66 5.95 11.27
C GLN A 431 4.12 4.52 10.97
N ALA A 432 3.32 3.76 10.23
CA ALA A 432 3.69 2.42 9.78
C ALA A 432 4.73 2.43 8.65
N ALA A 433 4.91 3.56 7.95
CA ALA A 433 5.93 3.70 6.93
C ALA A 433 7.32 3.88 7.60
N PRO A 434 8.37 3.15 7.14
CA PRO A 434 9.73 3.40 7.58
C PRO A 434 10.09 4.85 7.26
N GLN A 435 10.14 5.69 8.29
CA GLN A 435 10.52 7.08 8.14
C GLN A 435 12.00 7.12 7.80
N THR A 436 12.33 7.21 6.51
CA THR A 436 13.68 7.58 6.09
C THR A 436 13.87 9.03 6.46
N HIS A 437 14.37 9.28 7.66
CA HIS A 437 14.81 10.62 8.02
C HIS A 437 15.92 11.00 7.03
N THR A 438 15.62 11.94 6.12
CA THR A 438 16.58 12.48 5.15
C THR A 438 17.55 13.47 5.81
N HIS A 439 17.53 13.58 7.13
CA HIS A 439 18.56 14.27 7.90
C HIS A 439 19.67 13.28 8.20
N GLY A 440 20.75 13.37 7.41
CA GLY A 440 22.00 12.71 7.74
C GLY A 440 22.40 13.06 9.18
N ASP A 441 22.71 12.03 9.97
CA ASP A 441 23.30 12.13 11.29
C ASP A 441 24.59 12.99 11.21
N ARG A 442 24.45 14.30 11.43
CA ARG A 442 25.49 15.11 12.07
C ARG A 442 25.11 15.23 13.53
N ARG A 443 25.36 14.16 14.29
CA ARG A 443 25.45 14.26 15.75
C ARG A 443 26.67 15.11 16.08
N GLN A 444 26.46 16.39 16.40
CA GLN A 444 27.34 17.08 17.32
C GLN A 444 26.86 16.79 18.74
N PRO A 445 27.74 16.33 19.65
CA PRO A 445 27.35 16.07 21.02
C PRO A 445 27.32 17.38 21.80
N GLY A 446 26.16 17.71 22.37
CA GLY A 446 26.05 18.68 23.46
C GLY A 446 25.00 19.77 23.28
N ASN A 447 23.77 19.51 23.70
CA ASN A 447 23.14 20.26 24.80
C ASN A 447 21.75 19.71 25.14
N ARG A 448 21.47 19.64 26.44
CA ARG A 448 20.17 19.26 27.00
C ARG A 448 19.16 20.39 26.78
N GLY A 449 17.90 19.98 26.60
CA GLY A 449 16.73 20.81 26.83
C GLY A 449 16.28 21.59 25.60
N TRP A 450 15.19 21.14 24.98
CA TRP A 450 13.97 21.90 24.73
C TRP A 450 13.04 21.05 23.85
N ILE A 451 11.84 20.80 24.35
CA ILE A 451 10.70 20.34 23.55
C ILE A 451 10.10 21.61 22.93
N PRO A 452 9.95 21.71 21.60
CA PRO A 452 9.02 22.67 21.03
C PRO A 452 7.82 21.94 20.42
N ASN A 453 6.66 22.25 20.99
CA ASN A 453 5.38 22.25 20.30
C ASN A 453 5.52 22.83 18.88
N TYR A 454 5.15 22.03 17.88
CA TYR A 454 4.65 22.51 16.59
C TYR A 454 3.37 21.73 16.35
N GLY A 455 2.18 22.32 16.39
CA GLY A 455 1.83 23.52 15.64
C GLY A 455 1.02 23.06 14.44
N ILE A 456 -0.18 22.56 14.70
CA ILE A 456 -1.21 22.26 13.71
C ILE A 456 -1.46 23.57 12.95
N THR A 457 -0.98 23.62 11.71
CA THR A 457 -1.32 24.69 10.79
C THR A 457 -2.18 24.07 9.69
N ARG A 458 -3.43 24.53 9.68
CA ARG A 458 -4.51 24.27 8.73
C ARG A 458 -4.05 23.96 7.30
N LEU A 459 -4.59 22.89 6.73
CA LEU A 459 -5.08 22.81 5.34
C LEU A 459 -6.28 21.86 5.27
#